data_AF-A0A2V9NU30-F1
#
_entry.id   AF-A0A2V9NU30-F1
#
_cell.length_a   1.000
_cell.length_b   1.000
_cell.length_c   1.000
_cell.angle_alpha   90.00
_cell.angle_beta   90.00
_cell.angle_gamma   90.00
#
_symmetry.space_group_name_H-M   'P 1'
#
loop_
_entity.id
_entity.type
_entity.pdbx_description
1 polymer ?
#
loop_
_entity_poly.entity_id
_entity_poly.type
_entity_poly.pdbx_seq_one_letter_code
_entity_poly.pdbx_strand_id
1 'polypeptide(L)'
;MGVTIELQNLGDAELCREIAVGIEHALSDKTGEWRVSVVGSRETENWDMRIEGPNGFERSYTLSRAAGQHGPEAIRKMILQLVSS
;
A
#
# COMPACT_ATOMS: atom_id res chain seq x y z
N MET A 1 8.62 -4.94 15.26
CA MET A 1 7.87 -4.95 13.98
C MET A 1 6.87 -3.82 14.07
N GLY A 2 7.13 -2.71 13.38
CA GLY A 2 6.25 -1.54 13.40
C GLY A 2 5.81 -1.26 11.98
N VAL A 3 4.75 -1.95 11.52
CA VAL A 3 4.13 -1.67 10.23
C VAL A 3 2.90 -0.82 10.50
N THR A 4 2.92 0.43 10.05
CA THR A 4 1.79 1.34 10.17
C THR A 4 1.07 1.41 8.84
N ILE A 5 -0.21 1.06 8.80
CA ILE A 5 -0.99 1.06 7.56
C ILE A 5 -2.14 2.06 7.72
N GLU A 6 -2.15 3.08 6.88
CA GLU A 6 -3.20 4.10 6.82
C GLU A 6 -3.99 3.93 5.54
N LEU A 7 -5.30 3.70 5.65
CA LEU A 7 -6.16 3.45 4.51
C LEU A 7 -7.32 4.43 4.57
N GLN A 8 -7.43 5.30 3.55
CA GLN A 8 -8.43 6.36 3.50
C GLN A 8 -9.21 6.30 2.18
N ASN A 9 -10.52 6.56 2.23
CA ASN A 9 -11.35 6.77 1.03
C ASN A 9 -11.37 5.63 -0.01
N LEU A 10 -11.10 4.38 0.41
CA LEU A 10 -11.15 3.19 -0.45
C LEU A 10 -12.59 2.71 -0.75
N GLY A 11 -13.57 3.16 0.03
CA GLY A 11 -14.99 2.84 -0.13
C GLY A 11 -15.42 1.50 0.49
N ASP A 12 -14.61 0.45 0.36
CA ASP A 12 -14.92 -0.90 0.84
C ASP A 12 -14.08 -1.30 2.05
N ALA A 13 -14.74 -1.64 3.16
CA ALA A 13 -14.08 -2.05 4.40
C ALA A 13 -13.38 -3.42 4.27
N GLU A 14 -13.98 -4.36 3.52
CA GLU A 14 -13.38 -5.68 3.26
C GLU A 14 -12.12 -5.55 2.41
N LEU A 15 -12.19 -4.76 1.33
CA LEU A 15 -11.04 -4.48 0.46
C LEU A 15 -9.90 -3.79 1.22
N CYS A 16 -10.25 -2.82 2.05
CA CYS A 16 -9.33 -2.13 2.95
C CYS A 16 -8.59 -3.13 3.86
N ARG A 17 -9.32 -4.10 4.44
CA ARG A 17 -8.74 -5.15 5.28
C ARG A 17 -7.85 -6.12 4.49
N GLU A 18 -8.26 -6.55 3.31
CA GLU A 18 -7.46 -7.42 2.43
C GLU A 18 -6.13 -6.75 2.02
N ILE A 19 -6.19 -5.46 1.67
CA ILE A 19 -5.01 -4.66 1.35
C ILE A 19 -4.11 -4.54 2.59
N ALA A 20 -4.66 -4.19 3.75
CA ALA A 20 -3.89 -4.07 4.99
C ALA A 20 -3.15 -5.37 5.32
N VAL A 21 -3.85 -6.50 5.29
CA VAL A 21 -3.27 -7.83 5.55
C VAL A 21 -2.18 -8.17 4.51
N GLY A 22 -2.42 -7.87 3.24
CA GLY A 22 -1.44 -8.09 2.18
C GLY A 22 -0.16 -7.27 2.37
N ILE A 23 -0.29 -6.00 2.76
CA ILE A 23 0.81 -5.08 3.05
C ILE A 23 1.56 -5.54 4.30
N GLU A 24 0.84 -5.80 5.38
CA GLU A 24 1.41 -6.24 6.65
C GLU A 24 2.21 -7.53 6.44
N HIS A 25 1.66 -8.51 5.73
CA HIS A 25 2.37 -9.75 5.42
C HIS A 25 3.61 -9.52 4.54
N ALA A 26 3.56 -8.58 3.59
CA ALA A 26 4.70 -8.25 2.74
C ALA A 26 5.84 -7.59 3.52
N LEU A 27 5.49 -6.68 4.43
CA LEU A 27 6.44 -5.93 5.25
C LEU A 27 6.86 -6.66 6.52
N SER A 28 6.08 -7.65 6.97
CA SER A 28 6.43 -8.49 8.11
C SER A 28 7.69 -9.31 7.85
N ASP A 29 8.02 -9.57 6.58
CA ASP A 29 9.27 -10.21 6.16
C ASP A 29 10.46 -9.23 6.18
N LYS A 30 10.19 -7.92 6.24
CA LYS A 30 11.21 -6.86 6.23
C LYS A 30 11.49 -6.37 7.65
N THR A 31 12.77 -6.24 7.97
CA THR A 31 13.23 -5.64 9.22
C THR A 31 13.13 -4.11 9.15
N GLY A 32 12.47 -3.50 10.13
CA GLY A 32 12.38 -2.03 10.26
C GLY A 32 11.01 -1.52 10.65
N GLU A 33 10.91 -0.20 10.76
CA GLU A 33 9.63 0.52 10.85
C GLU A 33 9.21 0.92 9.45
N TRP A 34 8.04 0.46 9.05
CA TRP A 34 7.47 0.72 7.74
C TRP A 34 6.13 1.42 7.92
N ARG A 35 5.87 2.43 7.11
CA ARG A 35 4.58 3.10 7.06
C ARG A 35 4.06 3.07 5.63
N VAL A 36 2.82 2.62 5.44
CA VAL A 36 2.16 2.62 4.15
C VAL A 36 0.85 3.36 4.27
N SER A 37 0.69 4.42 3.48
CA SER A 37 -0.52 5.22 3.45
C SER A 37 -1.14 5.11 2.07
N VAL A 38 -2.37 4.60 1.98
CA VAL A 38 -3.15 4.48 0.75
C VAL A 38 -4.37 5.38 0.85
N VAL A 39 -4.44 6.37 -0.02
CA VAL A 39 -5.53 7.35 -0.08
C VAL A 39 -6.26 7.17 -1.40
N GLY A 40 -7.46 6.61 -1.34
CA GLY A 40 -8.35 6.53 -2.47
C GLY A 40 -8.92 7.91 -2.83
N SER A 41 -8.94 8.26 -4.11
CA SER A 41 -9.69 9.40 -4.60
C SER A 41 -10.97 8.90 -5.25
N ARG A 42 -12.12 9.27 -4.68
CA ARG A 42 -13.44 8.94 -5.26
C ARG A 42 -13.72 9.71 -6.55
N GLU A 43 -13.05 10.85 -6.74
CA GLU A 43 -13.23 11.76 -7.90
C GLU A 43 -12.51 11.28 -9.15
N THR A 44 -11.28 10.76 -9.00
CA THR A 44 -10.44 10.30 -10.11
C THR A 44 -10.36 8.79 -10.21
N GLU A 45 -10.95 8.08 -9.24
CA GLU A 45 -10.80 6.63 -9.06
C GLU A 45 -9.35 6.17 -8.97
N ASN A 46 -8.41 7.09 -8.66
CA ASN A 46 -7.00 6.78 -8.48
C ASN A 46 -6.69 6.70 -6.99
N TRP A 47 -5.88 5.74 -6.60
CA TRP A 47 -5.39 5.62 -5.24
C TRP A 47 -3.95 6.08 -5.17
N ASP A 48 -3.64 6.98 -4.25
CA ASP A 48 -2.28 7.39 -3.99
C ASP A 48 -1.70 6.56 -2.85
N MET A 49 -0.63 5.83 -3.13
CA MET A 49 0.06 4.96 -2.20
C MET A 49 1.43 5.55 -1.87
N ARG A 50 1.65 5.87 -0.61
CA ARG A 50 2.96 6.25 -0.09
C ARG A 50 3.51 5.14 0.80
N ILE A 51 4.78 4.81 0.61
CA ILE A 51 5.53 3.81 1.35
C ILE A 51 6.74 4.52 1.94
N GLU A 52 6.86 4.47 3.25
CA GLU A 52 7.98 4.99 4.02
C GLU A 52 8.63 3.83 4.76
N GLY A 53 9.95 3.79 4.76
CA GLY A 53 10.73 2.72 5.33
C GLY A 53 11.93 3.23 6.12
N PRO A 54 12.64 2.32 6.80
CA PRO A 54 13.83 2.66 7.56
C PRO A 54 14.92 3.23 6.62
N ASN A 55 15.82 4.04 7.18
CA ASN A 55 16.90 4.72 6.44
C ASN A 55 16.44 5.82 5.46
N GLY A 56 15.26 6.41 5.68
CA GLY A 56 14.74 7.50 4.85
C GLY A 56 14.21 7.03 3.49
N PHE A 57 13.82 5.74 3.40
CA PHE A 57 13.17 5.22 2.21
C PHE A 57 11.77 5.84 2.10
N GLU A 58 11.50 6.56 1.01
CA GLU A 58 10.15 7.06 0.70
C GLU A 58 9.85 6.83 -0.80
N ARG A 59 8.69 6.24 -1.07
CA ARG A 59 8.17 6.02 -2.42
C ARG A 59 6.68 6.36 -2.45
N SER A 60 6.30 7.24 -3.37
CA SER A 60 4.90 7.54 -3.66
C SER A 60 4.54 6.94 -5.02
N TYR A 61 3.36 6.32 -5.14
CA TYR A 61 2.89 5.66 -6.34
C TYR A 61 1.38 5.88 -6.51
N THR A 62 0.95 6.23 -7.71
CA THR A 62 -0.47 6.40 -8.01
C THR A 62 -1.00 5.16 -8.74
N LEU A 63 -1.89 4.43 -8.08
CA LEU A 63 -2.59 3.26 -8.61
C LEU A 63 -3.83 3.73 -9.38
N SER A 64 -3.93 3.38 -10.66
CA SER A 64 -5.12 3.69 -11.47
C SER A 64 -6.10 2.52 -11.51
N ARG A 65 -7.39 2.77 -11.23
CA ARG A 65 -8.45 1.75 -11.34
C ARG A 65 -8.53 1.16 -12.75
N ALA A 66 -8.36 2.01 -13.77
CA ALA A 66 -8.42 1.62 -15.18
C ALA A 66 -7.39 0.55 -15.57
N ALA A 67 -6.29 0.45 -14.84
CA ALA A 67 -5.24 -0.54 -15.06
C ALA A 67 -5.45 -1.84 -14.25
N GLY A 68 -6.56 -1.98 -13.53
CA GLY A 68 -6.83 -3.13 -12.67
C GLY A 68 -5.93 -3.20 -11.42
N GLN A 69 -5.25 -2.11 -11.08
CA GLN A 69 -4.25 -2.06 -9.99
C GLN A 69 -4.87 -1.94 -8.59
N HIS A 70 -6.20 -1.98 -8.47
CA HIS A 70 -6.91 -1.90 -7.20
C HIS A 70 -7.04 -3.25 -6.49
N GLY A 71 -6.44 -4.31 -7.05
CA GLY A 71 -6.44 -5.63 -6.42
C GLY A 71 -5.47 -5.67 -5.22
N PRO A 72 -5.85 -6.30 -4.09
CA PRO A 72 -4.98 -6.44 -2.93
C PRO A 72 -3.68 -7.19 -3.25
N GLU A 73 -3.75 -8.20 -4.13
CA GLU A 73 -2.57 -8.94 -4.58
C GLU A 73 -1.62 -8.10 -5.44
N ALA A 74 -2.15 -7.23 -6.31
CA ALA A 74 -1.37 -6.37 -7.18
C ALA A 74 -0.59 -5.34 -6.36
N ILE A 75 -1.29 -4.69 -5.41
CA ILE A 75 -0.71 -3.77 -4.44
C ILE A 75 0.40 -4.45 -3.64
N ARG A 76 0.13 -5.63 -3.09
CA ARG A 76 1.11 -6.41 -2.33
C ARG A 76 2.36 -6.69 -3.15
N LYS A 77 2.20 -7.18 -4.39
CA LYS A 77 3.35 -7.46 -5.29
C LYS A 77 4.15 -6.20 -5.60
N MET A 78 3.48 -5.07 -5.85
CA MET A 78 4.15 -3.81 -6.13
C MET A 78 4.97 -3.32 -4.94
N ILE A 79 4.40 -3.36 -3.73
CA ILE A 79 5.14 -3.01 -2.51
C ILE A 79 6.36 -3.91 -2.36
N LEU A 80 6.20 -5.23 -2.47
CA LEU A 80 7.32 -6.18 -2.40
C LEU A 80 8.42 -5.89 -3.42
N GLN A 81 8.06 -5.52 -4.65
CA GLN A 81 9.01 -5.11 -5.68
C GLN A 81 9.73 -3.81 -5.30
N LEU A 82 9.00 -2.81 -4.80
CA LEU A 82 9.57 -1.51 -4.40
C LEU A 82 10.51 -1.63 -3.19
N VAL A 83 10.15 -2.43 -2.18
CA VAL A 83 10.93 -2.60 -0.94
C VAL A 83 12.04 -3.65 -1.02
N SER A 84 12.15 -4.36 -2.15
CA SER A 84 13.21 -5.35 -2.39
C SER A 84 14.26 -4.87 -3.39
N SER A 85 14.15 -3.61 -3.86
CA SER A 85 15.07 -3.01 -4.83
C SER A 85 16.20 -2.23 -4.18
#